data_AF-A0A5B7JD17-F1
#
_entry.id   AF-A0A5B7JD17-F1
#
_cell.length_a   1.000
_cell.length_b   1.000
_cell.length_c   1.000
_cell.angle_alpha   90.00
_cell.angle_beta   90.00
_cell.angle_gamma   90.00
#
_symmetry.space_group_name_H-M   'P 1'
#
loop_
_entity.id
_entity.type
_entity.pdbx_description
1 polymer ?
#
loop_
_entity_poly.entity_id
_entity_poly.type
_entity_poly.pdbx_seq_one_letter_code
_entity_poly.pdbx_strand_id
1 'polypeptide(L)'
;MLPSQVLAESTTKFFSDGSSNTFHVYFTHPVQVERDVYYTASAILDGAELSYFGQEGMSEVNMGALTFMFHCSSESTNGTGVQGGQIPELIFYGPTLEASDK
;
A
#
# COMPACT_ATOMS: atom_id res chain seq x y z
N MET A 1 7.25 -15.90 -17.14
CA MET A 1 6.48 -14.97 -16.30
C MET A 1 5.57 -14.20 -17.24
N LEU A 2 4.25 -14.29 -17.09
CA LEU A 2 3.34 -13.46 -17.89
C LEU A 2 3.58 -11.99 -17.53
N PRO A 3 3.47 -11.04 -18.47
CA PRO A 3 3.62 -9.62 -18.16
C PRO A 3 2.60 -9.22 -17.09
N SER A 4 3.06 -8.49 -16.07
CA SER A 4 2.17 -7.87 -15.08
C SER A 4 1.24 -6.89 -15.80
N GLN A 5 -0.06 -6.98 -15.51
CA GLN A 5 -1.04 -6.05 -16.05
C GLN A 5 -1.18 -4.89 -15.08
N VAL A 6 -1.03 -3.66 -15.57
CA VAL A 6 -1.35 -2.45 -14.80
C VAL A 6 -2.87 -2.34 -14.69
N LEU A 7 -3.39 -2.39 -13.46
CA LEU A 7 -4.83 -2.28 -13.18
C LEU A 7 -5.29 -0.84 -12.98
N ALA A 8 -4.43 0.00 -12.42
CA ALA A 8 -4.60 1.44 -12.33
C ALA A 8 -3.26 2.13 -12.16
N GLU A 9 -3.20 3.38 -12.59
CA GLU A 9 -2.07 4.28 -12.38
C GLU A 9 -2.58 5.70 -12.14
N SER A 10 -1.78 6.51 -11.44
CA SER A 10 -2.03 7.93 -11.22
C SER A 10 -0.70 8.64 -11.03
N THR A 11 -0.59 9.83 -11.60
CA THR A 11 0.56 10.72 -11.38
C THR A 11 0.05 12.00 -10.71
N THR A 12 0.59 12.32 -9.54
CA THR A 12 0.14 13.47 -8.76
C THR A 12 1.31 14.17 -8.07
N LYS A 13 1.03 15.35 -7.53
CA LYS A 13 1.93 16.10 -6.65
C LYS A 13 1.20 16.41 -5.35
N PHE A 14 1.91 16.32 -4.25
CA PHE A 14 1.40 16.68 -2.93
C PHE A 14 2.49 17.45 -2.17
N PHE A 15 2.09 18.12 -1.10
CA PHE A 15 3.00 18.81 -0.20
C PHE A 15 3.19 17.98 1.07
N SER A 16 4.44 17.76 1.47
CA SER A 16 4.76 17.27 2.80
C SER A 16 5.03 18.47 3.71
N ASP A 17 4.45 18.45 4.91
CA ASP A 17 4.71 19.45 5.94
C ASP A 17 6.00 19.19 6.74
N GLY A 18 6.80 18.19 6.32
CA GLY A 18 8.03 17.78 6.99
C GLY A 18 7.81 16.94 8.24
N SER A 19 6.56 16.61 8.58
CA SER A 19 6.26 15.68 9.67
C SER A 19 6.39 14.22 9.23
N SER A 20 6.34 13.30 10.20
CA SER A 20 6.27 11.87 9.98
C SER A 20 4.86 11.36 9.69
N ASN A 21 3.90 12.24 9.40
CA ASN A 21 2.54 11.85 9.05
C ASN A 21 2.50 11.15 7.68
N THR A 22 1.47 10.34 7.46
CA THR A 22 1.19 9.75 6.15
C THR A 22 0.42 10.75 5.27
N PHE A 23 0.65 10.67 3.97
CA PHE A 23 -0.01 11.52 2.97
C PHE A 23 -0.75 10.63 1.98
N HIS A 24 -2.06 10.82 1.87
CA HIS A 24 -2.89 9.98 1.00
C HIS A 24 -2.75 10.38 -0.47
N VAL A 25 -2.53 9.37 -1.31
CA VAL A 25 -2.62 9.48 -2.77
C VAL A 25 -3.62 8.45 -3.29
N TYR A 26 -4.43 8.84 -4.27
CA TYR A 26 -5.53 8.03 -4.78
C TYR A 26 -5.39 7.78 -6.28
N PHE A 27 -5.86 6.62 -6.71
CA PHE A 27 -6.21 6.39 -8.12
C PHE A 27 -7.45 7.21 -8.50
N THR A 28 -7.63 7.46 -9.80
CA THR A 28 -8.82 8.16 -10.31
C THR A 28 -10.12 7.44 -9.96
N HIS A 29 -10.09 6.10 -9.92
CA HIS A 29 -11.20 5.25 -9.53
C HIS A 29 -10.69 4.12 -8.62
N PRO A 30 -11.52 3.61 -7.69
CA PRO A 30 -11.16 2.43 -6.89
C PRO A 30 -10.83 1.23 -7.79
N VAL A 31 -9.86 0.43 -7.38
CA VAL A 31 -9.47 -0.82 -8.07
C VAL A 31 -10.13 -1.99 -7.35
N GLN A 32 -10.82 -2.85 -8.09
CA GLN A 32 -11.35 -4.09 -7.55
C GLN A 32 -10.20 -5.07 -7.28
N VAL A 33 -10.11 -5.53 -6.03
CA VAL A 33 -9.11 -6.49 -5.55
C VAL A 33 -9.85 -7.76 -5.18
N GLU A 34 -9.45 -8.87 -5.79
CA GLU A 34 -10.04 -10.19 -5.55
C GLU A 34 -9.30 -10.92 -4.43
N ARG A 35 -10.03 -11.79 -3.73
CA ARG A 35 -9.46 -12.66 -2.70
C ARG A 35 -8.44 -13.62 -3.32
N ASP A 36 -7.38 -13.93 -2.58
CA ASP A 36 -6.37 -14.94 -2.91
C ASP A 36 -5.64 -14.68 -4.25
N VAL A 37 -5.57 -13.41 -4.66
CA VAL A 37 -4.80 -12.94 -5.82
C VAL A 37 -3.67 -12.03 -5.35
N TYR A 38 -2.49 -12.21 -5.94
CA TYR A 38 -1.34 -11.35 -5.66
C TYR A 38 -1.39 -10.07 -6.49
N TYR A 39 -1.22 -8.94 -5.80
CA TYR A 39 -1.12 -7.62 -6.41
C TYR A 39 0.19 -6.97 -5.99
N THR A 40 0.69 -6.04 -6.81
CA THR A 40 1.84 -5.20 -6.47
C THR A 40 1.37 -3.75 -6.41
N ALA A 41 1.49 -3.15 -5.23
CA ALA A 41 1.41 -1.70 -5.07
C ALA A 41 2.79 -1.11 -5.36
N SER A 42 2.84 -0.08 -6.19
CA SER A 42 4.08 0.58 -6.59
C SER A 42 3.92 2.08 -6.52
N ALA A 43 4.98 2.76 -6.09
CA ALA A 43 5.05 4.21 -6.03
C ALA A 43 6.45 4.66 -6.47
N ILE A 44 6.49 5.66 -7.35
CA ILE A 44 7.72 6.37 -7.72
C ILE A 44 7.60 7.76 -7.10
N LEU A 45 8.48 8.06 -6.15
CA LEU A 45 8.52 9.34 -5.45
C LEU A 45 9.75 10.09 -5.91
N ASP A 46 9.54 11.32 -6.38
CA ASP A 46 10.59 12.27 -6.74
C ASP A 46 10.45 13.51 -5.86
N GLY A 47 11.49 13.83 -5.12
CA GLY A 47 11.51 14.87 -4.10
C GLY A 47 12.94 15.34 -3.82
N ALA A 48 13.08 16.58 -3.39
CA ALA A 48 14.39 17.18 -3.13
C ALA A 48 15.06 16.64 -1.85
N GLU A 49 14.26 16.18 -0.89
CA GLU A 49 14.71 15.68 0.41
C GLU A 49 14.37 14.20 0.59
N LEU A 50 15.10 13.54 1.49
CA LEU A 50 14.79 12.17 1.90
C LEU A 50 13.47 12.16 2.70
N SER A 51 12.62 11.17 2.45
CA SER A 51 11.39 10.96 3.20
C SER A 51 11.59 10.06 4.41
N TYR A 52 10.66 10.15 5.36
CA TYR A 52 10.50 9.14 6.41
C TYR A 52 10.14 7.78 5.81
N PHE A 53 10.46 6.70 6.52
CA PHE A 53 10.13 5.33 6.15
C PHE A 53 9.67 4.53 7.37
N GLY A 54 8.80 3.54 7.15
CA GLY A 54 8.33 2.64 8.19
C GLY A 54 9.36 1.55 8.52
N GLN A 55 9.29 1.02 9.73
CA GLN A 55 10.07 -0.13 10.21
C GLN A 55 9.15 -1.12 10.93
N GLU A 56 9.66 -2.31 11.24
CA GLU A 56 8.93 -3.36 11.96
C GLU A 56 7.64 -3.79 11.25
N GLY A 57 7.65 -3.77 9.92
CA GLY A 57 6.48 -4.12 9.13
C GLY A 57 6.07 -5.59 9.29
N MET A 58 4.76 -5.85 9.14
CA MET A 58 4.15 -7.16 9.35
C MET A 58 3.91 -7.86 8.01
N SER A 59 4.24 -9.15 7.92
CA SER A 59 3.88 -9.99 6.76
C SER A 59 2.40 -10.33 6.69
N GLU A 60 1.68 -10.19 7.80
CA GLU A 60 0.25 -10.45 7.89
C GLU A 60 -0.41 -9.40 8.79
N VAL A 61 -1.51 -8.81 8.32
CA VAL A 61 -2.34 -7.88 9.09
C VAL A 61 -3.78 -8.40 9.08
N ASN A 62 -4.25 -8.86 10.25
CA ASN A 62 -5.61 -9.30 10.44
C ASN A 62 -6.48 -8.14 10.95
N MET A 63 -7.60 -7.90 10.26
CA MET A 63 -8.57 -6.84 10.57
C MET A 63 -9.95 -7.44 10.91
N GLY A 64 -9.99 -8.66 11.44
CA GLY A 64 -11.21 -9.39 11.77
C GLY A 64 -11.82 -10.09 10.56
N ALA A 65 -12.52 -9.34 9.70
CA ALA A 65 -13.20 -9.90 8.52
C ALA A 65 -12.29 -10.05 7.28
N LEU A 66 -11.11 -9.43 7.32
CA LEU A 66 -10.15 -9.37 6.22
C LEU A 66 -8.73 -9.55 6.75
N THR A 67 -7.92 -10.29 5.99
CA THR A 67 -6.49 -10.43 6.26
C THR A 67 -5.73 -9.95 5.03
N PHE A 68 -4.75 -9.07 5.23
CA PHE A 68 -3.77 -8.71 4.21
C PHE A 68 -2.48 -9.50 4.44
N MET A 69 -1.95 -10.09 3.39
CA MET A 69 -0.64 -10.73 3.38
C MET A 69 0.32 -9.92 2.53
N PHE A 70 1.46 -9.55 3.11
CA PHE A 70 2.49 -8.74 2.46
C PHE A 70 3.72 -9.59 2.14
N HIS A 71 4.21 -9.44 0.91
CA HIS A 71 5.39 -10.13 0.40
C HIS A 71 6.33 -9.12 -0.23
N CYS A 72 7.64 -9.42 -0.22
CA CYS A 72 8.60 -8.63 -0.97
C CYS A 72 8.32 -8.80 -2.47
N SER A 73 8.25 -7.68 -3.19
CA SER A 73 8.20 -7.68 -4.66
C SER A 73 9.62 -7.64 -5.22
N SER A 74 9.89 -8.46 -6.24
CA SER A 74 11.13 -8.37 -7.02
C SER A 74 11.25 -7.07 -7.82
N GLU A 75 10.15 -6.31 -7.96
CA GLU A 75 10.12 -5.01 -8.64
C GLU A 75 10.52 -3.84 -7.72
N SER A 76 10.67 -4.08 -6.41
CA SER A 76 11.12 -3.05 -5.47
C SER A 76 12.62 -2.84 -5.58
N THR A 77 13.02 -1.74 -6.22
CA THR A 77 14.43 -1.40 -6.45
C THR A 77 14.98 -0.40 -5.44
N ASN A 78 14.12 0.25 -4.65
CA ASN A 78 14.50 1.30 -3.69
C ASN A 78 14.35 0.84 -2.22
N GLY A 79 14.60 -0.44 -1.95
CA GLY A 79 14.73 -0.97 -0.59
C GLY A 79 13.43 -1.16 0.20
N THR A 80 12.26 -0.91 -0.39
CA THR A 80 10.98 -1.23 0.28
C THR A 80 10.76 -2.73 0.30
N GLY A 81 10.53 -3.28 1.48
CA GLY A 81 10.19 -4.69 1.70
C GLY A 81 9.20 -4.84 2.85
N VAL A 82 8.89 -6.07 3.23
CA VAL A 82 7.89 -6.33 4.28
C VAL A 82 8.27 -5.71 5.63
N GLN A 83 9.56 -5.69 5.97
CA GLN A 83 10.03 -5.22 7.29
C GLN A 83 10.20 -3.70 7.39
N GLY A 84 10.20 -2.98 6.27
CA GLY A 84 10.38 -1.53 6.28
C GLY A 84 10.51 -0.93 4.89
N GLY A 85 10.32 0.39 4.83
CA GLY A 85 10.33 1.16 3.58
C GLY A 85 9.13 2.08 3.43
N GLN A 86 8.66 2.22 2.20
CA GLN A 86 7.55 3.11 1.80
C GLN A 86 6.23 2.34 1.65
N ILE A 87 5.16 3.08 1.33
CA ILE A 87 3.78 2.59 1.20
C ILE A 87 3.25 2.06 2.56
N PRO A 88 3.13 2.93 3.57
CA PRO A 88 2.76 2.52 4.93
C PRO A 88 1.30 2.09 5.06
N GLU A 89 0.41 2.52 4.16
CA GLU A 89 -1.03 2.36 4.29
C GLU A 89 -1.70 1.98 2.95
N LEU A 90 -2.71 1.12 3.02
CA LEU A 90 -3.65 0.85 1.93
C LEU A 90 -5.01 1.43 2.30
N ILE A 91 -5.57 2.28 1.45
CA ILE A 91 -6.90 2.87 1.65
C ILE A 91 -7.88 2.09 0.77
N PHE A 92 -8.85 1.41 1.39
CA PHE A 92 -9.75 0.51 0.68
C PHE A 92 -11.17 0.55 1.25
N TYR A 93 -12.13 0.11 0.44
CA TYR A 93 -13.47 -0.23 0.90
C TYR A 93 -13.51 -1.73 1.19
N GLY A 94 -13.81 -2.09 2.44
CA GLY A 94 -13.87 -3.47 2.89
C GLY A 94 -15.30 -3.95 3.16
N PRO A 95 -15.48 -5.25 3.43
CA PRO A 95 -16.73 -5.74 3.99
C PRO A 95 -17.04 -4.98 5.29
N THR A 96 -18.30 -4.58 5.47
CA THR A 96 -18.75 -3.96 6.71
C THR A 96 -18.50 -4.93 7.84
N LEU A 97 -17.74 -4.50 8.86
CA LEU A 97 -17.67 -5.22 10.12
C LEU A 97 -19.06 -5.11 10.74
N GLU A 98 -19.90 -6.13 10.56
CA GLU A 98 -21.08 -6.31 11.42
C GLU A 98 -20.55 -6.28 12.86
N ALA A 99 -20.97 -5.28 13.63
CA ALA A 99 -20.66 -5.23 15.05
C ALA A 99 -21.11 -6.56 15.64
N SER A 100 -20.20 -7.31 16.24
CA SER A 100 -20.57 -8.52 16.96
C SER A 100 -21.49 -8.08 18.10
N ASP A 101 -22.80 -8.29 17.95
CA ASP A 101 -23.73 -8.30 19.06
C ASP A 101 -23.29 -9.43 20.00
N LYS A 102 -22.54 -9.08 21.04
CA LYS A 102 -22.50 -9.85 22.27
C LYS A 102 -22.04 -9.04 23.48
#